data_AF-A0A857A4T1-F1
#
_entry.id   AF-A0A857A4T1-F1
#
_cell.length_a   1.000
_cell.length_b   1.000
_cell.length_c   1.000
_cell.angle_alpha   90.00
_cell.angle_beta   90.00
_cell.angle_gamma   90.00
#
_symmetry.space_group_name_H-M   'P 1'
#
loop_
_entity.id
_entity.type
_entity.pdbx_description
1 polymer ?
#
loop_
_entity_poly.entity_id
_entity_poly.type
_entity_poly.pdbx_seq_one_letter_code
_entity_poly.pdbx_strand_id
1 'polypeptide(L)'
;MTQNSTRSTGETSYPLISVATVPTERAARYGKQLVSHMGHKITGSWDEEAGSGYLLFDREGPVLGRFDVIASASDLRLELRTEPERADRLEFIVGIHLARFGARDSLAISWERTDGSEGSTQGPLTPEEVEAHARAKKAAREAEREAAEREATDHVATEREASER
;
A
#
# COMPACT_ATOMS: atom_id res chain seq x y z
N MET A 1 -0.88 -27.55 30.93
CA MET A 1 -0.57 -26.21 30.40
C MET A 1 -0.07 -26.44 28.98
N THR A 2 -0.69 -26.02 27.89
CA THR A 2 -1.37 -24.73 27.66
C THR A 2 -2.42 -24.85 26.53
N GLN A 3 -3.61 -24.39 26.89
CA GLN A 3 -4.75 -23.80 26.16
C GLN A 3 -4.86 -23.89 24.63
N ASN A 4 -6.05 -24.40 24.26
CA ASN A 4 -6.83 -24.12 23.06
C ASN A 4 -6.97 -22.61 22.80
N SER A 5 -6.72 -22.16 21.57
CA SER A 5 -7.29 -20.91 21.04
C SER A 5 -7.91 -21.18 19.68
N THR A 6 -9.24 -21.29 19.72
CA THR A 6 -10.16 -21.41 18.60
C THR A 6 -9.95 -20.28 17.57
N ARG A 7 -9.53 -20.62 16.34
CA ARG A 7 -9.74 -19.74 15.18
C ARG A 7 -11.23 -19.69 14.90
N SER A 8 -11.87 -18.61 15.32
CA SER A 8 -13.20 -18.23 14.85
C SER A 8 -13.04 -17.05 13.91
N THR A 9 -13.16 -17.26 12.60
CA THR A 9 -13.41 -16.18 11.63
C THR A 9 -14.12 -16.76 10.43
N GLY A 10 -15.25 -16.16 10.08
CA GLY A 10 -16.08 -16.54 8.94
C GLY A 10 -15.27 -16.67 7.66
N GLU A 11 -15.62 -17.72 6.94
CA GLU A 11 -15.07 -18.27 5.72
C GLU A 11 -15.22 -17.30 4.54
N THR A 12 -14.43 -16.22 4.52
CA THR A 12 -13.97 -15.71 3.21
C THR A 12 -12.72 -16.51 2.92
N SER A 13 -12.84 -17.55 2.09
CA SER A 13 -11.71 -18.40 1.73
C SER A 13 -10.72 -17.58 0.93
N TYR A 14 -9.77 -16.97 1.63
CA TYR A 14 -8.55 -16.41 1.07
C TYR A 14 -7.50 -17.51 1.17
N PRO A 15 -7.34 -18.34 0.12
CA PRO A 15 -6.53 -19.55 0.21
C PRO A 15 -5.04 -19.22 0.36
N LEU A 16 -4.62 -18.00 0.02
CA LEU A 16 -3.24 -17.58 0.12
C LEU A 16 -3.00 -16.69 1.33
N ILE A 17 -1.98 -17.06 2.10
CA ILE A 17 -1.40 -16.24 3.16
C ILE A 17 0.01 -15.82 2.70
N SER A 18 0.32 -14.54 2.81
CA SER A 18 1.65 -14.00 2.52
C SER A 18 2.13 -13.15 3.69
N VAL A 19 3.33 -13.38 4.20
CA VAL A 19 3.85 -12.77 5.42
C VAL A 19 5.12 -11.99 5.12
N ALA A 20 5.21 -10.76 5.62
CA ALA A 20 6.47 -10.01 5.64
C ALA A 20 6.85 -9.68 7.08
N THR A 21 8.09 -9.99 7.45
CA THR A 21 8.67 -9.61 8.74
C THR A 21 9.76 -8.58 8.49
N VAL A 22 9.54 -7.34 8.91
CA VAL A 22 10.43 -6.21 8.63
C VAL A 22 11.23 -5.86 9.89
N PRO A 23 12.55 -6.11 9.95
CA PRO A 23 13.37 -5.75 11.09
C PRO A 23 13.40 -4.23 11.31
N THR A 24 12.94 -3.75 12.46
CA THR A 24 12.96 -2.33 12.83
C THR A 24 12.61 -2.14 14.31
N GLU A 25 13.33 -1.25 14.98
CA GLU A 25 12.99 -0.82 16.36
C GLU A 25 11.79 0.17 16.40
N ARG A 26 11.27 0.55 15.23
CA ARG A 26 10.23 1.58 15.07
C ARG A 26 8.93 0.99 14.54
N ALA A 27 8.66 -0.27 14.84
CA ALA A 27 7.55 -1.03 14.25
C ALA A 27 6.20 -0.34 14.46
N ALA A 28 5.87 0.10 15.69
CA ALA A 28 4.59 0.77 15.98
C ALA A 28 4.42 2.07 15.19
N ARG A 29 5.51 2.83 15.00
CA ARG A 29 5.49 4.05 14.19
C ARG A 29 5.16 3.74 12.73
N TYR A 30 5.83 2.76 12.15
CA TYR A 30 5.60 2.37 10.75
C TYR A 30 4.23 1.73 10.53
N GLY A 31 3.77 0.89 11.47
CA GLY A 31 2.43 0.29 11.45
C GLY A 31 1.33 1.35 11.47
N LYS A 32 1.37 2.28 12.43
CA LYS A 32 0.43 3.42 12.50
C LYS A 32 0.46 4.26 11.22
N GLN A 33 1.66 4.60 10.74
CA GLN A 33 1.81 5.43 9.53
C GLN A 33 1.20 4.75 8.30
N LEU A 34 1.44 3.44 8.14
CA LEU A 34 0.84 2.64 7.08
C LEU A 34 -0.69 2.62 7.18
N VAL A 35 -1.22 2.27 8.35
CA VAL A 35 -2.68 2.14 8.53
C VAL A 35 -3.37 3.48 8.35
N SER A 36 -2.84 4.57 8.91
CA SER A 36 -3.38 5.92 8.73
C SER A 36 -3.34 6.36 7.27
N HIS A 37 -2.26 6.10 6.55
CA HIS A 37 -2.13 6.49 5.14
C HIS A 37 -3.12 5.74 4.25
N MET A 38 -3.18 4.42 4.38
CA MET A 38 -4.05 3.57 3.58
C MET A 38 -5.52 3.75 3.97
N GLY A 39 -5.79 4.00 5.26
CA GLY A 39 -7.12 4.29 5.82
C GLY A 39 -7.85 5.47 5.16
N HIS A 40 -7.15 6.35 4.45
CA HIS A 40 -7.76 7.42 3.66
C HIS A 40 -8.45 6.92 2.38
N LYS A 41 -8.15 5.69 1.94
CA LYS A 41 -8.63 5.12 0.67
C LYS A 41 -9.32 3.78 0.83
N ILE A 42 -9.04 3.05 1.90
CA ILE A 42 -9.59 1.73 2.20
C ILE A 42 -9.92 1.66 3.69
N THR A 43 -10.71 0.68 4.11
CA THR A 43 -10.99 0.49 5.53
C THR A 43 -9.71 0.09 6.28
N GLY A 44 -9.42 0.77 7.39
CA GLY A 44 -8.25 0.49 8.23
C GLY A 44 -8.44 0.97 9.67
N SER A 45 -7.85 0.25 10.62
CA SER A 45 -7.88 0.62 12.04
C SER A 45 -6.57 0.24 12.73
N TRP A 46 -6.08 1.10 13.61
CA TRP A 46 -4.87 0.90 14.39
C TRP A 46 -5.19 1.09 15.88
N ASP A 47 -4.78 0.12 16.68
CA ASP A 47 -4.82 0.15 18.13
C ASP A 47 -3.41 0.44 18.65
N GLU A 48 -3.25 1.62 19.25
CA GLU A 48 -1.98 2.08 19.80
C GLU A 48 -1.57 1.30 21.06
N GLU A 49 -2.54 0.84 21.85
CA GLU A 49 -2.28 0.09 23.09
C GLU A 49 -1.84 -1.33 22.76
N ALA A 50 -2.52 -1.97 21.80
CA ALA A 50 -2.18 -3.30 21.34
C ALA A 50 -0.98 -3.34 20.37
N GLY A 51 -0.55 -2.19 19.83
CA GLY A 51 0.50 -2.11 18.82
C GLY A 51 0.14 -2.88 17.55
N SER A 52 -1.15 -2.94 17.19
CA SER A 52 -1.61 -3.73 16.06
C SER A 52 -2.77 -3.07 15.34
N GLY A 53 -3.02 -3.49 14.10
CA GLY A 53 -4.10 -2.96 13.29
C GLY A 53 -4.40 -3.84 12.09
N TYR A 54 -5.31 -3.38 11.25
CA TYR A 54 -5.67 -4.07 10.03
C TYR A 54 -6.01 -3.12 8.88
N LEU A 55 -5.96 -3.67 7.66
CA LEU A 55 -6.42 -3.03 6.43
C LEU A 55 -7.31 -4.01 5.66
N LEU A 56 -8.42 -3.52 5.09
CA LEU A 56 -9.28 -4.26 4.17
C LEU A 56 -9.26 -3.56 2.82
N PHE A 57 -8.83 -4.24 1.76
CA PHE A 57 -8.80 -3.66 0.42
C PHE A 57 -10.18 -3.71 -0.24
N ASP A 58 -11.06 -2.76 0.11
CA ASP A 58 -12.49 -2.71 -0.23
C ASP A 58 -12.88 -1.54 -1.15
N ARG A 59 -11.90 -0.86 -1.76
CA ARG A 59 -12.10 0.37 -2.54
C ARG A 59 -13.08 0.23 -3.72
N GLU A 60 -13.12 -0.93 -4.36
CA GLU A 60 -13.81 -1.13 -5.66
C GLU A 60 -14.95 -2.17 -5.57
N GLY A 61 -15.40 -2.53 -4.36
CA GLY A 61 -16.48 -3.50 -4.15
C GLY A 61 -16.11 -4.52 -3.07
N PRO A 62 -16.11 -5.84 -3.36
CA PRO A 62 -15.78 -6.85 -2.35
C PRO A 62 -14.36 -6.66 -1.82
N VAL A 63 -14.13 -7.11 -0.59
CA VAL A 63 -12.80 -7.10 0.02
C VAL A 63 -11.87 -7.99 -0.82
N LEU A 64 -10.81 -7.40 -1.37
CA LEU A 64 -9.86 -8.10 -2.22
C LEU A 64 -8.73 -8.77 -1.42
N GLY A 65 -8.54 -8.33 -0.19
CA GLY A 65 -7.56 -8.89 0.74
C GLY A 65 -7.58 -8.16 2.06
N ARG A 66 -7.11 -8.86 3.09
CA ARG A 66 -6.94 -8.33 4.44
C ARG A 66 -5.46 -8.34 4.81
N PHE A 67 -4.98 -7.24 5.37
CA PHE A 67 -3.71 -7.23 6.09
C PHE A 67 -3.96 -7.14 7.59
N ASP A 68 -3.30 -7.99 8.35
CA ASP A 68 -3.09 -7.80 9.78
C ASP A 68 -1.67 -7.22 9.98
N VAL A 69 -1.55 -6.14 10.75
CA VAL A 69 -0.31 -5.42 11.00
C VAL A 69 0.00 -5.52 12.49
N ILE A 70 1.13 -6.11 12.85
CA ILE A 70 1.52 -6.34 14.24
C ILE A 70 2.90 -5.76 14.47
N ALA A 71 2.99 -4.78 15.37
CA ALA A 71 4.26 -4.23 15.81
C ALA A 71 4.79 -5.01 17.03
N SER A 72 6.04 -5.43 16.93
CA SER A 72 6.84 -5.95 18.03
C SER A 72 7.98 -4.99 18.37
N ALA A 73 8.77 -5.30 19.39
CA ALA A 73 9.90 -4.46 19.80
C ALA A 73 11.00 -4.34 18.71
N SER A 74 11.18 -5.39 17.91
CA SER A 74 12.29 -5.53 16.94
C SER A 74 11.86 -5.67 15.49
N ASP A 75 10.56 -5.82 15.23
CA ASP A 75 10.04 -6.09 13.89
C ASP A 75 8.60 -5.63 13.73
N LEU A 76 8.26 -5.28 12.50
CA LEU A 76 6.89 -5.09 12.04
C LEU A 76 6.49 -6.30 11.20
N ARG A 77 5.50 -7.05 11.68
CA ARG A 77 4.93 -8.18 10.94
C ARG A 77 3.69 -7.76 10.19
N LEU A 78 3.59 -8.19 8.94
CA LEU A 78 2.44 -8.02 8.08
C LEU A 78 1.97 -9.40 7.64
N GLU A 79 0.69 -9.68 7.79
CA GLU A 79 0.07 -10.90 7.27
C GLU A 79 -1.04 -10.52 6.29
N LEU A 80 -0.84 -10.87 5.02
CA LEU A 80 -1.82 -10.76 3.96
C LEU A 80 -2.62 -12.05 3.86
N ARG A 81 -3.94 -11.94 3.80
CA ARG A 81 -4.86 -12.99 3.34
C ARG A 81 -5.57 -12.52 2.08
N THR A 82 -5.37 -13.22 0.97
CA THR A 82 -5.97 -12.88 -0.33
C THR A 82 -6.13 -14.09 -1.26
N GLU A 83 -6.58 -13.84 -2.50
CA GLU A 83 -6.53 -14.79 -3.62
C GLU A 83 -5.16 -14.72 -4.32
N PRO A 84 -4.60 -15.84 -4.83
CA PRO A 84 -3.28 -15.88 -5.44
C PRO A 84 -3.08 -14.86 -6.57
N GLU A 85 -4.10 -14.65 -7.40
CA GLU A 85 -4.07 -13.74 -8.55
C GLU A 85 -3.91 -12.27 -8.15
N ARG A 86 -4.13 -11.95 -6.87
CA ARG A 86 -4.09 -10.58 -6.33
C ARG A 86 -2.85 -10.34 -5.47
N ALA A 87 -2.14 -11.39 -5.07
CA ALA A 87 -1.04 -11.32 -4.13
C ALA A 87 0.04 -10.34 -4.57
N ASP A 88 0.56 -10.48 -5.80
CA ASP A 88 1.60 -9.61 -6.34
C ASP A 88 1.24 -8.12 -6.22
N ARG A 89 -0.01 -7.78 -6.55
CA ARG A 89 -0.49 -6.40 -6.51
C ARG A 89 -0.61 -5.88 -5.08
N LEU A 90 -1.19 -6.67 -4.18
CA LEU A 90 -1.41 -6.24 -2.80
C LEU A 90 -0.09 -6.15 -2.01
N GLU A 91 0.79 -7.13 -2.20
CA GLU A 91 2.15 -7.11 -1.67
C GLU A 91 2.92 -5.87 -2.15
N PHE A 92 2.90 -5.59 -3.46
CA PHE A 92 3.57 -4.42 -4.01
C PHE A 92 3.01 -3.13 -3.42
N ILE A 93 1.69 -2.98 -3.33
CA ILE A 93 1.07 -1.77 -2.78
C ILE A 93 1.50 -1.56 -1.33
N VAL A 94 1.39 -2.55 -0.45
CA VAL A 94 1.76 -2.35 0.96
C VAL A 94 3.28 -2.19 1.12
N GLY A 95 4.06 -3.03 0.43
CA GLY A 95 5.52 -3.02 0.50
C GLY A 95 6.13 -1.72 0.01
N ILE A 96 5.65 -1.15 -1.11
CA ILE A 96 6.21 0.10 -1.63
C ILE A 96 5.92 1.31 -0.73
N HIS A 97 4.76 1.34 -0.05
CA HIS A 97 4.46 2.42 0.90
C HIS A 97 5.39 2.34 2.11
N LEU A 98 5.58 1.14 2.68
CA LEU A 98 6.50 0.96 3.79
C LEU A 98 7.95 1.26 3.40
N ALA A 99 8.42 0.77 2.27
CA ALA A 99 9.78 1.05 1.78
C ALA A 99 10.02 2.56 1.63
N ARG A 100 9.02 3.31 1.14
CA ARG A 100 9.09 4.78 1.03
C ARG A 100 9.06 5.47 2.39
N PHE A 101 8.21 5.02 3.32
CA PHE A 101 8.17 5.58 4.67
C PHE A 101 9.47 5.33 5.43
N GLY A 102 10.05 4.16 5.23
CA GLY A 102 11.28 3.69 5.85
C GLY A 102 12.55 3.96 5.04
N ALA A 103 12.52 4.80 4.01
CA ALA A 103 13.67 5.02 3.13
C ALA A 103 14.92 5.52 3.89
N ARG A 104 14.71 6.34 4.93
CA ARG A 104 15.80 6.79 5.81
C ARG A 104 16.40 5.67 6.66
N ASP A 105 15.59 4.67 6.97
CA ASP A 105 15.99 3.51 7.78
C ASP A 105 16.33 2.31 6.88
N SER A 106 16.37 2.50 5.56
CA SER A 106 16.64 1.45 4.56
C SER A 106 15.76 0.21 4.72
N LEU A 107 14.45 0.39 4.96
CA LEU A 107 13.55 -0.74 5.11
C LEU A 107 13.38 -1.52 3.79
N ALA A 108 13.62 -2.82 3.87
CA ALA A 108 13.29 -3.80 2.83
C ALA A 108 12.11 -4.66 3.30
N ILE A 109 11.11 -4.83 2.43
CA ILE A 109 9.91 -5.60 2.70
C ILE A 109 9.96 -6.79 1.76
N SER A 110 10.17 -7.98 2.32
CA SER A 110 10.14 -9.25 1.57
C SER A 110 8.98 -10.10 2.06
N TRP A 111 8.20 -10.62 1.10
CA TRP A 111 7.03 -11.43 1.36
C TRP A 111 7.35 -12.93 1.21
N GLU A 112 6.80 -13.73 2.11
CA GLU A 112 6.87 -15.20 2.10
C GLU A 112 5.45 -15.76 2.02
N ARG A 113 5.16 -16.48 0.92
CA ARG A 113 3.84 -17.06 0.67
C ARG A 113 3.76 -18.48 1.20
N THR A 114 2.61 -18.84 1.78
CA THR A 114 2.39 -20.18 2.35
C THR A 114 2.21 -21.28 1.31
N ASP A 115 1.96 -20.92 0.04
CA ASP A 115 1.84 -21.87 -1.07
C ASP A 115 3.20 -22.27 -1.68
N GLY A 116 4.30 -21.70 -1.19
CA GLY A 116 5.65 -21.96 -1.67
C GLY A 116 6.05 -21.19 -2.94
N SER A 117 5.16 -20.34 -3.48
CA SER A 117 5.53 -19.42 -4.55
C SER A 117 6.39 -18.27 -4.02
N GLU A 118 7.20 -17.67 -4.91
CA GLU A 118 8.02 -16.52 -4.52
C GLU A 118 7.12 -15.32 -4.22
N GLY A 119 7.29 -14.73 -3.04
CA GLY A 119 6.70 -13.43 -2.73
C GLY A 119 7.54 -12.30 -3.31
N SER A 120 6.94 -11.10 -3.41
CA SER A 120 7.66 -9.94 -3.93
C SER A 120 8.57 -9.30 -2.88
N THR A 121 9.50 -8.46 -3.33
CA THR A 121 10.33 -7.62 -2.46
C THR A 121 10.26 -6.16 -2.89
N GLN A 122 10.15 -5.25 -1.92
CA GLN A 122 10.21 -3.81 -2.14
C GLN A 122 11.24 -3.16 -1.21
N GLY A 123 12.06 -2.29 -1.79
CA GLY A 123 13.15 -1.62 -1.07
C GLY A 123 14.38 -2.51 -0.88
N PRO A 124 15.41 -2.01 -0.18
CA PRO A 124 15.46 -0.68 0.43
C PRO A 124 15.46 0.43 -0.61
N LEU A 125 14.76 1.53 -0.33
CA LEU A 125 14.79 2.74 -1.15
C LEU A 125 15.63 3.80 -0.45
N THR A 126 16.43 4.53 -1.21
CA THR A 126 17.13 5.71 -0.72
C THR A 126 16.17 6.91 -0.64
N PRO A 127 16.40 7.87 0.28
CA PRO A 127 15.63 9.11 0.31
C PRO A 127 15.67 9.88 -1.01
N GLU A 128 16.79 9.83 -1.73
CA GLU A 128 16.96 10.47 -3.03
C GLU A 128 16.05 9.86 -4.10
N GLU A 129 15.96 8.53 -4.18
CA GLU A 129 15.05 7.83 -5.09
C GLU A 129 13.58 8.18 -4.81
N VAL A 130 13.21 8.27 -3.52
CA VAL A 130 11.84 8.66 -3.12
C VAL A 130 11.55 10.11 -3.53
N GLU A 131 12.50 11.02 -3.33
CA GLU A 131 12.34 12.42 -3.72
C GLU A 131 12.29 12.57 -5.25
N ALA A 132 13.17 11.88 -5.98
CA ALA A 132 13.17 11.87 -7.44
C ALA A 132 11.83 11.37 -7.99
N HIS A 133 11.28 10.29 -7.43
CA HIS A 133 9.95 9.79 -7.79
C HIS A 133 8.85 10.84 -7.51
N ALA A 134 8.91 11.52 -6.37
CA ALA A 134 7.94 12.57 -6.02
C ALA A 134 8.01 13.76 -7.00
N ARG A 135 9.22 14.21 -7.35
CA ARG A 135 9.43 15.29 -8.34
C ARG A 135 8.92 14.88 -9.72
N ALA A 136 9.25 13.67 -10.19
CA ALA A 136 8.78 13.16 -11.47
C ALA A 136 7.24 13.07 -11.52
N LYS A 137 6.62 12.56 -10.45
CA LYS A 137 5.15 12.48 -10.35
C LYS A 137 4.50 13.87 -10.35
N LYS A 138 5.11 14.86 -9.68
CA LYS A 138 4.62 16.25 -9.70
C LYS A 138 4.69 16.84 -11.10
N ALA A 139 5.84 16.70 -11.76
CA ALA A 139 6.05 17.20 -13.12
C ALA A 139 5.07 16.57 -14.12
N ALA A 140 4.80 15.26 -14.01
CA ALA A 140 3.81 14.58 -14.86
C ALA A 140 2.40 15.14 -14.66
N ARG A 141 1.96 15.38 -13.41
CA ARG A 141 0.65 15.98 -13.12
C ARG A 141 0.52 17.42 -13.63
N GLU A 142 1.60 18.18 -13.55
CA GLU A 142 1.65 19.55 -14.06
C GLU A 142 1.57 19.57 -15.59
N ALA A 143 2.35 18.71 -16.26
CA ALA A 143 2.29 18.55 -17.72
C ALA A 143 0.90 18.09 -18.21
N GLU A 144 0.26 17.13 -17.52
CA GLU A 144 -1.12 16.71 -17.81
C GLU A 144 -2.10 17.88 -17.70
N ARG A 145 -1.97 18.71 -16.66
CA ARG A 145 -2.82 19.90 -16.46
C ARG A 145 -2.60 20.94 -17.56
N GLU A 146 -1.36 21.23 -17.91
CA GLU A 146 -1.03 22.17 -18.98
C GLU A 146 -1.54 21.69 -20.35
N ALA A 147 -1.42 20.39 -20.63
CA ALA A 147 -1.95 19.80 -21.86
C ALA A 147 -3.47 19.97 -21.94
N ALA A 148 -4.18 19.63 -20.86
CA ALA A 148 -5.64 19.82 -20.80
C ALA A 148 -6.06 21.30 -20.95
N GLU A 149 -5.28 22.24 -20.40
CA GLU A 149 -5.52 23.69 -20.53
C GLU A 149 -5.29 24.19 -21.97
N ARG A 150 -4.24 23.69 -22.63
CA ARG A 150 -3.97 23.99 -24.05
C ARG A 150 -5.07 23.44 -24.95
N GLU A 151 -5.47 22.19 -24.77
CA GLU A 151 -6.55 21.57 -25.54
C GLU A 151 -7.89 22.33 -25.37
N ALA A 152 -8.20 22.75 -24.14
CA ALA A 152 -9.40 23.56 -23.89
C ALA A 152 -9.33 24.93 -24.60
N THR A 153 -8.16 25.57 -24.62
CA THR A 153 -7.96 26.87 -25.26
C THR A 153 -8.08 26.77 -26.79
N ASP A 154 -7.50 25.72 -27.39
CA ASP A 154 -7.59 25.43 -28.82
C ASP A 154 -9.04 25.13 -29.24
N HIS A 155 -9.81 24.41 -28.41
CA HIS A 155 -11.23 24.15 -28.67
C HIS A 155 -12.04 25.46 -28.72
N VAL A 156 -11.85 26.36 -27.75
CA VAL A 156 -12.51 27.67 -27.71
C VAL A 156 -12.12 28.54 -28.91
N ALA A 157 -10.86 28.52 -29.33
CA ALA A 157 -10.41 29.26 -30.50
C ALA A 157 -11.09 28.76 -31.78
N THR A 158 -11.17 27.43 -31.94
CA THR A 158 -11.80 26.78 -33.11
C THR A 158 -13.30 27.09 -33.20
N GLU A 159 -14.02 27.11 -32.06
CA GLU A 159 -15.45 27.46 -32.03
C GLU A 159 -15.71 28.92 -32.40
N ARG A 160 -14.83 29.85 -32.00
CA ARG A 160 -14.96 31.27 -32.37
C ARG A 160 -14.74 31.49 -33.87
N GLU A 161 -13.72 30.84 -34.45
CA GLU A 161 -13.47 30.93 -35.90
C GLU A 161 -14.60 30.30 -36.73
N ALA A 162 -15.28 29.28 -36.22
CA ALA A 162 -16.44 28.68 -36.89
C ALA A 162 -17.70 29.55 -36.81
N SER A 163 -17.87 30.34 -35.74
CA SER A 163 -19.01 31.25 -35.56
C SER A 163 -18.89 32.56 -36.34
N GLU A 164 -17.69 32.91 -36.81
CA GLU A 164 -17.41 34.15 -37.55
C GLU A 164 -17.48 33.96 -39.09
N ARG A 165 -17.85 32.76 -39.56
CA ARG A 165 -18.07 32.42 -40.98
C ARG A 165 -19.55 32.20 -41.30
#